data_AF-A0A357K5N9-F1
#
_entry.id   AF-A0A357K5N9-F1
#
_cell.length_a   1.000
_cell.length_b   1.000
_cell.length_c   1.000
_cell.angle_alpha   90.00
_cell.angle_beta   90.00
_cell.angle_gamma   90.00
#
_symmetry.space_group_name_H-M   'P 1'
#
loop_
_entity.id
_entity.type
_entity.pdbx_description
1 polymer ?
#
loop_
_entity_poly.entity_id
_entity_poly.type
_entity_poly.pdbx_seq_one_letter_code
_entity_poly.pdbx_strand_id
1 'polypeptide(L)'
;MKGNLVSLSAAWLLVGLMGSTTATAQNVVINELNLVVGPETGQFVELYGAPGTALDGHALVIVKSAFSSGDWSAQTQAVVDLNGLALNAEGFLALNGDGWQNSVAG
;
A
#
# COMPACT_ATOMS: atom_id res chain seq x y z
N MET A 1 35.97 46.65 -32.43
CA MET A 1 35.68 46.34 -31.01
C MET A 1 34.48 45.41 -30.99
N LYS A 2 34.64 44.15 -30.56
CA LYS A 2 33.56 43.15 -30.53
C LYS A 2 32.65 43.47 -29.34
N GLY A 3 31.38 43.79 -29.60
CA GLY A 3 30.38 44.02 -28.57
C GLY A 3 30.04 42.72 -27.85
N ASN A 4 30.16 42.73 -26.52
CA ASN A 4 29.86 41.59 -25.67
C ASN A 4 28.33 41.48 -25.53
N LEU A 5 27.75 40.34 -25.94
CA LEU A 5 26.35 40.02 -25.71
C LEU A 5 26.19 39.63 -24.24
N VAL A 6 25.66 40.54 -23.42
CA VAL A 6 25.20 40.17 -22.08
C VAL A 6 23.91 39.38 -22.26
N SER A 7 23.98 38.07 -22.03
CA SER A 7 22.87 37.13 -22.13
C SER A 7 21.72 37.55 -21.21
N LEU A 8 20.58 37.92 -21.80
CA LEU A 8 19.34 38.27 -21.11
C LEU A 8 18.55 36.99 -20.77
N SER A 9 19.11 36.11 -19.93
CA SER A 9 18.49 34.82 -19.61
C SER A 9 18.65 34.43 -18.15
N ALA A 10 18.36 35.36 -17.24
CA ALA A 10 18.41 35.08 -15.81
C ALA A 10 17.37 35.87 -15.03
N ALA A 11 16.09 35.75 -15.39
CA ALA A 11 14.99 36.14 -14.49
C ALA A 11 13.63 35.69 -15.03
N TRP A 12 13.30 34.41 -14.94
CA TRP A 12 11.90 34.01 -14.83
C TRP A 12 11.77 32.94 -13.76
N LEU A 13 11.49 33.47 -12.56
CA LEU A 13 10.61 32.92 -11.53
C LEU A 13 10.62 31.40 -11.35
N LEU A 14 11.39 30.99 -10.34
CA LEU A 14 11.10 29.82 -9.53
C LEU A 14 9.82 30.08 -8.71
N VAL A 15 8.66 30.05 -9.36
CA VAL A 15 7.35 30.06 -8.69
C VAL A 15 6.68 28.73 -8.98
N GLY A 16 6.57 27.89 -7.96
CA GLY A 16 5.78 26.66 -8.05
C GLY A 16 6.06 25.57 -7.03
N LEU A 17 7.00 25.70 -6.08
CA LEU A 17 7.29 24.61 -5.12
C LEU A 17 6.44 24.64 -3.83
N MET A 18 5.21 25.14 -3.91
CA MET A 18 4.24 25.02 -2.82
C MET A 18 3.05 24.24 -3.34
N GLY A 19 3.32 23.02 -3.84
CA GLY A 19 2.26 22.04 -4.03
C GLY A 19 1.71 21.74 -2.64
N SER A 20 0.52 22.28 -2.36
CA SER A 20 -0.27 21.85 -1.22
C SER A 20 -0.55 20.37 -1.41
N THR A 21 0.29 19.51 -0.84
CA THR A 21 -0.03 18.09 -0.69
C THR A 21 -1.13 18.03 0.34
N THR A 22 -2.37 18.24 -0.09
CA THR A 22 -3.50 17.66 0.62
C THR A 22 -3.21 16.16 0.60
N ALA A 23 -2.69 15.66 1.71
CA ALA A 23 -2.64 14.23 1.97
C ALA A 23 -4.10 13.79 2.06
N THR A 24 -4.72 13.56 0.90
CA THR A 24 -5.91 12.74 0.84
C THR A 24 -5.42 11.42 1.37
N ALA A 25 -5.90 11.01 2.56
CA ALA A 25 -5.84 9.61 2.92
C ALA A 25 -6.38 8.88 1.69
N GLN A 26 -5.51 8.16 0.99
CA GLN A 26 -5.90 7.49 -0.24
C GLN A 26 -7.06 6.61 0.15
N ASN A 27 -8.20 6.79 -0.52
CA ASN A 27 -9.48 6.23 -0.13
C ASN A 27 -9.52 4.72 -0.43
N VAL A 28 -8.48 4.01 0.01
CA VAL A 28 -8.19 2.59 -0.14
C VAL A 28 -8.87 1.87 1.02
N VAL A 29 -9.67 0.88 0.68
CA VAL A 29 -10.42 0.07 1.63
C VAL A 29 -10.06 -1.40 1.44
N ILE A 30 -10.33 -2.21 2.46
CA ILE A 30 -10.41 -3.66 2.29
C ILE A 30 -11.75 -3.95 1.61
N ASN A 31 -11.71 -4.47 0.38
CA ASN A 31 -12.89 -4.83 -0.39
C ASN A 31 -13.39 -6.23 -0.02
N GLU A 32 -12.49 -7.22 -0.12
CA GLU A 32 -12.77 -8.61 0.16
C GLU A 32 -11.67 -9.24 1.00
N LEU A 33 -12.04 -10.25 1.78
CA LEU A 33 -11.13 -10.98 2.66
C LEU A 33 -11.54 -12.45 2.70
N ASN A 34 -10.62 -13.34 2.34
CA ASN A 34 -10.74 -14.76 2.61
C ASN A 34 -9.59 -15.21 3.52
N LEU A 35 -9.91 -15.58 4.76
CA LEU A 35 -8.96 -16.19 5.69
C LEU A 35 -9.27 -17.67 5.95
N VAL A 36 -10.18 -18.28 5.17
CA VAL A 36 -10.54 -19.69 5.32
C VAL A 36 -9.34 -20.57 4.99
N VAL A 37 -9.11 -21.56 5.84
CA VAL A 37 -8.00 -22.51 5.76
C VAL A 37 -8.48 -23.78 5.08
N GLY A 38 -7.75 -24.30 4.08
CA GLY A 38 -8.11 -25.55 3.43
C GLY A 38 -7.41 -25.78 2.08
N PRO A 39 -7.39 -27.03 1.58
CA PRO A 39 -6.68 -27.40 0.35
C PRO A 39 -7.26 -26.79 -0.94
N GLU A 40 -8.53 -26.36 -0.91
CA GLU A 40 -9.26 -25.86 -2.08
C GLU A 40 -9.56 -24.35 -2.01
N THR A 41 -9.00 -23.62 -1.04
CA THR A 41 -9.26 -22.17 -0.87
C THR A 41 -7.98 -21.42 -0.55
N GLY A 42 -7.60 -20.49 -1.43
CA GLY A 42 -6.49 -19.56 -1.18
C GLY A 42 -6.92 -18.43 -0.26
N GLN A 43 -6.12 -18.15 0.77
CA GLN A 43 -6.32 -16.96 1.59
C GLN A 43 -5.90 -15.72 0.80
N PHE A 44 -6.68 -14.65 0.87
CA PHE A 44 -6.35 -13.39 0.22
C PHE A 44 -6.99 -12.19 0.93
N VAL A 45 -6.42 -11.02 0.69
CA VAL A 45 -7.04 -9.72 0.98
C VAL A 45 -7.08 -8.93 -0.31
N GLU A 46 -8.24 -8.39 -0.67
CA GLU A 46 -8.37 -7.48 -1.80
C GLU A 46 -8.54 -6.03 -1.30
N LEU A 47 -7.76 -5.13 -1.88
CA LEU A 47 -7.88 -3.69 -1.68
C LEU A 47 -8.66 -3.06 -2.84
N TYR A 48 -9.46 -2.04 -2.53
CA TYR A 48 -10.17 -1.25 -3.54
C TYR A 48 -10.02 0.25 -3.29
N GLY A 49 -9.98 1.03 -4.37
CA GLY A 49 -9.87 2.49 -4.33
C GLY A 49 -9.87 3.10 -5.74
N ALA A 50 -9.37 4.32 -5.86
CA ALA A 50 -9.25 4.96 -7.17
C ALA A 50 -8.23 4.22 -8.07
N PRO A 51 -8.52 4.01 -9.37
CA PRO A 51 -7.57 3.39 -10.30
C PRO A 51 -6.17 4.00 -10.26
N GLY A 52 -5.14 3.16 -10.26
CA GLY A 52 -3.74 3.60 -10.27
C GLY A 52 -3.23 4.23 -8.96
N THR A 53 -4.01 4.17 -7.87
CA THR A 53 -3.55 4.67 -6.56
C THR A 53 -2.29 3.93 -6.12
N ALA A 54 -1.17 4.66 -6.01
CA ALA A 54 0.08 4.16 -5.47
C ALA A 54 -0.06 3.89 -3.96
N LEU A 55 0.47 2.79 -3.46
CA LEU A 55 0.33 2.36 -2.06
C LEU A 55 1.58 2.61 -1.22
N ASP A 56 2.51 3.42 -1.72
CA ASP A 56 3.73 3.80 -1.00
C ASP A 56 3.41 4.36 0.40
N GLY A 57 4.19 3.95 1.38
CA GLY A 57 4.00 4.31 2.79
C GLY A 57 2.94 3.51 3.54
N HIS A 58 2.29 2.52 2.90
CA HIS A 58 1.29 1.66 3.54
C HIS A 58 1.81 0.23 3.75
N ALA A 59 1.20 -0.46 4.72
CA ALA A 59 1.40 -1.87 4.96
C ALA A 59 0.06 -2.56 5.29
N LEU A 60 -0.13 -3.79 4.83
CA LEU A 60 -1.22 -4.66 5.28
C LEU A 60 -0.72 -5.50 6.47
N VAL A 61 -1.42 -5.44 7.60
CA VAL A 61 -1.07 -6.19 8.81
C VAL A 61 -2.14 -7.24 9.08
N ILE A 62 -1.73 -8.50 9.14
CA ILE A 62 -2.59 -9.62 9.53
C ILE A 62 -2.34 -9.94 10.99
N VAL A 63 -3.41 -9.93 11.80
CA VAL A 63 -3.36 -10.22 13.24
C VAL A 63 -4.22 -11.44 13.52
N LYS A 64 -3.71 -12.37 14.34
CA LYS A 64 -4.45 -13.54 14.80
C LYS A 64 -4.48 -13.60 16.32
N SER A 65 -5.46 -14.31 16.85
CA SER A 65 -5.46 -14.70 18.26
C SER A 65 -4.50 -15.87 18.48
N ALA A 66 -3.65 -15.79 19.49
CA ALA A 66 -2.85 -16.90 19.98
C ALA A 66 -3.21 -17.17 21.44
N PHE A 67 -3.46 -18.45 21.75
CA PHE A 67 -3.66 -18.89 23.12
C PHE A 67 -2.33 -19.34 23.72
N SER A 68 -1.97 -18.78 24.86
CA SER A 68 -0.77 -19.18 25.60
C SER A 68 -1.02 -19.00 27.08
N SER A 69 -0.54 -19.95 27.89
CA SER A 69 -0.56 -19.85 29.36
C SER A 69 -1.94 -19.58 29.99
N GLY A 70 -3.03 -19.99 29.34
CA GLY A 70 -4.39 -19.78 29.86
C GLY A 70 -5.11 -18.54 29.33
N ASP A 71 -4.45 -17.70 28.54
CA ASP A 71 -5.00 -16.44 28.02
C ASP A 71 -4.91 -16.33 26.49
N TRP A 72 -5.85 -15.57 25.92
CA TRP A 72 -5.82 -15.19 24.50
C TRP A 72 -5.15 -13.84 24.32
N SER A 73 -4.22 -13.75 23.39
CA SER A 73 -3.57 -12.49 23.00
C SER A 73 -3.62 -12.28 21.50
N ALA A 74 -3.67 -11.02 21.07
CA ALA A 74 -3.48 -10.66 19.67
C ALA A 74 -1.99 -10.73 19.32
N GLN A 75 -1.67 -11.41 18.22
CA GLN A 75 -0.31 -11.56 17.70
C GLN A 75 -0.29 -11.19 16.22
N THR A 76 0.71 -10.41 15.81
CA THR A 76 0.95 -10.14 14.40
C THR A 76 1.37 -11.44 13.71
N GLN A 77 0.59 -11.86 12.72
CA GLN A 77 0.88 -13.04 11.90
C GLN A 77 1.76 -12.68 10.72
N ALA A 78 1.46 -11.56 10.05
CA ALA A 78 2.23 -11.07 8.92
C ALA A 78 2.11 -9.56 8.78
N VAL A 79 3.14 -8.98 8.16
CA VAL A 79 3.17 -7.60 7.69
C VAL A 79 3.59 -7.63 6.23
N VAL A 80 2.76 -7.07 5.36
CA VAL A 80 3.01 -6.96 3.92
C VAL A 80 3.31 -5.51 3.63
N ASP A 81 4.53 -5.22 3.22
CA ASP A 81 4.89 -3.90 2.71
C ASP A 81 4.22 -3.68 1.35
N LEU A 82 3.57 -2.53 1.17
CA LEU A 82 2.88 -2.16 -0.07
C LEU A 82 3.66 -1.12 -0.89
N ASN A 83 4.87 -0.75 -0.46
CA ASN A 83 5.75 0.14 -1.22
C ASN A 83 6.00 -0.40 -2.64
N GLY A 84 5.91 0.49 -3.64
CA GLY A 84 6.05 0.15 -5.04
C GLY A 84 4.85 -0.58 -5.67
N LEU A 85 3.79 -0.85 -4.90
CA LEU A 85 2.54 -1.40 -5.43
C LEU A 85 1.53 -0.30 -5.73
N ALA A 86 0.58 -0.60 -6.61
CA ALA A 86 -0.53 0.28 -6.93
C ALA A 86 -1.79 -0.54 -7.25
N LEU A 87 -2.95 0.09 -7.07
CA LEU A 87 -4.22 -0.46 -7.56
C LEU A 87 -4.23 -0.49 -9.09
N ASN A 88 -4.84 -1.51 -9.69
CA ASN A 88 -4.92 -1.66 -11.14
C ASN A 88 -5.80 -0.59 -11.82
N ALA A 89 -6.02 -0.73 -13.13
CA ALA A 89 -6.83 0.22 -13.91
C ALA A 89 -8.32 0.23 -13.51
N GLU A 90 -8.78 -0.81 -12.83
CA GLU A 90 -10.13 -0.97 -12.31
C GLU A 90 -10.23 -0.57 -10.82
N GLY A 91 -9.10 -0.26 -10.17
CA GLY A 91 -9.05 0.15 -8.77
C GLY A 91 -8.88 -0.99 -7.77
N PHE A 92 -8.46 -2.19 -8.21
CA PHE A 92 -8.30 -3.37 -7.35
C PHE A 92 -6.83 -3.78 -7.18
N LEU A 93 -6.52 -4.40 -6.04
CA LEU A 93 -5.28 -5.15 -5.82
C LEU A 93 -5.57 -6.35 -4.91
N ALA A 94 -5.38 -7.57 -5.42
CA ALA A 94 -5.46 -8.79 -4.63
C ALA A 94 -4.08 -9.20 -4.11
N LEU A 95 -3.98 -9.40 -2.80
CA LEU A 95 -2.79 -9.88 -2.11
C LEU A 95 -3.03 -11.32 -1.67
N ASN A 96 -2.34 -12.26 -2.32
CA ASN A 96 -2.38 -13.67 -1.96
C ASN A 96 -1.67 -13.91 -0.63
N GLY A 97 -2.24 -14.76 0.20
CA GLY A 97 -1.78 -15.01 1.55
C GLY A 97 -0.60 -15.96 1.67
N ASP A 98 0.21 -16.14 0.63
CA ASP A 98 1.32 -17.12 0.58
C ASP A 98 2.34 -16.98 1.74
N GLY A 99 2.35 -15.84 2.45
CA GLY A 99 3.14 -15.61 3.67
C GLY A 99 2.39 -15.68 5.00
N TRP A 100 1.05 -15.85 5.00
CA TRP A 100 0.22 -15.96 6.21
C TRP A 100 -0.82 -17.08 6.14
N GLN A 101 -0.64 -18.04 5.23
CA GLN A 101 -1.47 -19.24 5.17
C GLN A 101 -1.47 -19.94 6.52
N ASN A 102 -2.66 -20.11 7.09
CA ASN A 102 -2.82 -21.00 8.23
C ASN A 102 -3.19 -22.39 7.69
N SER A 103 -2.32 -23.37 7.87
CA SER A 103 -2.64 -24.75 7.56
C SER A 103 -3.48 -25.33 8.70
N VAL A 104 -4.55 -26.05 8.38
CA VAL A 104 -5.35 -26.80 9.37
C VAL A 104 -4.51 -27.85 10.10
N ALA A 105 -3.34 -28.20 9.53
CA ALA A 105 -2.32 -29.00 10.18
C ALA A 105 -1.51 -28.13 11.15
N GLY A 106 -1.99 -28.08 12.39
CA GLY A 106 -1.11 -28.05 13.56
C GLY A 106 -0.63 -29.45 13.88
#